data_AF-A0AAP5EDH4-F1
#
_entry.id   AF-A0AAP5EDH4-F1
#
_cell.length_a   1.000
_cell.length_b   1.000
_cell.length_c   1.000
_cell.angle_alpha   90.00
_cell.angle_beta   90.00
_cell.angle_gamma   90.00
#
_symmetry.space_group_name_H-M   'P 1'
#
loop_
_entity.id
_entity.type
_entity.pdbx_description
1 polymer ?
#
loop_
_entity_poly.entity_id
_entity_poly.type
_entity_poly.pdbx_seq_one_letter_code
_entity_poly.pdbx_strand_id
1 'polypeptide(L)'
;MNLVTLSMAALLAYVAASIVYVYRFRGRQRYASFSQYLRKSWPVFAPLNCLLYMTTARAARQPVLEPHYIEGIHRLRRNWRRIRDEAMQLHALGAFEAASAPGSAGHHDVGFRTFYKRGWRKFYLMWYAGPHRSAQRLCPTTVRLLDGIPGVRAAMFSVLPPGSELSLHSDPLACSLRYHLGLDTPGTADCHICIDGQAVTWRNGEDFVFDETYPHYARNDSDALRVILMCDVERPMNLLGRTFNRIYSGLAWAMTVPNTAEDRQGPISWLFARLAPLRERGLRLKCTHRTVYTGLKVLLNTSLLLLVLAAVGGVLEFLSRLFNQVGMP
;
A
#
# COMPACT_ATOMS: atom_id res chain seq x y z
N MET A 1 -33.74 18.90 15.45
CA MET A 1 -33.02 17.82 14.73
C MET A 1 -32.71 16.73 15.76
N ASN A 2 -33.07 15.46 15.53
CA ASN A 2 -32.77 14.40 16.50
C ASN A 2 -31.25 14.13 16.58
N LEU A 3 -30.78 13.55 17.68
CA LEU A 3 -29.35 13.28 17.94
C LEU A 3 -28.70 12.54 16.77
N VAL A 4 -29.40 11.55 16.19
CA VAL A 4 -28.94 10.78 15.03
C VAL A 4 -28.64 11.68 13.83
N THR A 5 -29.52 12.64 13.52
CA THR A 5 -29.31 13.56 12.40
C THR A 5 -28.11 14.49 12.66
N LEU A 6 -27.95 14.97 13.89
CA LEU A 6 -26.79 15.78 14.29
C LEU A 6 -25.48 14.99 14.18
N SER A 7 -25.44 13.76 14.68
CA SER A 7 -24.28 12.88 14.59
C SER A 7 -23.93 12.53 13.14
N MET A 8 -24.92 12.28 12.29
CA MET A 8 -24.71 12.04 10.87
C MET A 8 -24.14 13.28 10.16
N ALA A 9 -24.68 14.46 10.44
CA ALA A 9 -24.18 15.72 9.87
C ALA A 9 -22.74 15.99 10.31
N ALA A 10 -22.41 15.77 11.58
CA ALA A 10 -21.04 15.91 12.10
C ALA A 10 -20.07 14.92 11.44
N LEU A 11 -20.48 13.65 11.26
CA LEU A 11 -19.68 12.65 10.56
C LEU A 11 -19.41 13.04 9.11
N LEU A 12 -20.43 13.48 8.38
CA LEU A 12 -20.28 13.94 7.00
C LEU A 12 -19.37 15.16 6.89
N ALA A 13 -19.52 16.12 7.81
CA ALA A 13 -18.65 17.29 7.89
C ALA A 13 -17.19 16.90 8.17
N TYR A 14 -16.96 15.96 9.09
CA TYR A 14 -15.63 15.42 9.38
C TYR A 14 -15.01 14.71 8.18
N VAL A 15 -15.79 13.89 7.46
CA VAL A 15 -15.33 13.21 6.24
C VAL A 15 -14.93 14.23 5.17
N ALA A 16 -15.80 15.21 4.90
CA ALA A 16 -15.53 16.26 3.93
C ALA A 16 -14.30 17.10 4.30
N ALA A 17 -14.20 17.53 5.56
CA ALA A 17 -13.07 18.29 6.08
C ALA A 17 -11.75 17.51 5.97
N SER A 18 -11.76 16.20 6.25
CA SER A 18 -10.59 15.34 6.12
C SER A 18 -10.13 15.19 4.67
N ILE A 19 -11.08 15.00 3.74
CA ILE A 19 -10.78 14.94 2.31
C ILE A 19 -10.19 16.26 1.82
N VAL A 20 -10.76 17.40 2.23
CA VAL A 20 -10.24 18.74 1.90
C VAL A 20 -8.86 18.96 2.50
N TYR A 21 -8.65 18.55 3.76
CA TYR A 21 -7.36 18.63 4.44
C TYR A 21 -6.27 17.90 3.64
N VAL A 22 -6.50 16.62 3.32
CA VAL A 22 -5.53 15.81 2.58
C VAL A 22 -5.30 16.36 1.17
N TYR A 23 -6.35 16.76 0.46
CA TYR A 23 -6.24 17.29 -0.90
C TYR A 23 -5.51 18.65 -0.96
N ARG A 24 -5.80 19.57 -0.03
CA ARG A 24 -5.37 20.96 -0.13
C ARG A 24 -4.18 21.32 0.75
N PHE A 25 -4.04 20.67 1.90
CA PHE A 25 -3.15 21.10 2.98
C PHE A 25 -2.09 20.06 3.36
N ARG A 26 -2.30 18.76 3.13
CA ARG A 26 -1.28 17.74 3.41
C ARG A 26 -0.12 17.87 2.41
N GLY A 27 1.06 18.22 2.93
CA GLY A 27 2.30 18.34 2.15
C GLY A 27 2.37 19.57 1.25
N ARG A 28 3.34 19.59 0.34
CA ARG A 28 3.61 20.66 -0.63
C ARG A 28 3.17 20.30 -2.04
N GLN A 29 3.34 19.05 -2.47
CA GLN A 29 2.98 18.62 -3.82
C GLN A 29 1.47 18.57 -3.99
N ARG A 30 0.97 18.97 -5.16
CA ARG A 30 -0.46 19.03 -5.45
C ARG A 30 -0.80 18.22 -6.68
N TYR A 31 -2.02 17.68 -6.66
CA TYR A 31 -2.65 17.09 -7.83
C TYR A 31 -3.06 18.20 -8.79
N ALA A 32 -2.98 17.92 -10.09
CA ALA A 32 -3.40 18.85 -11.14
C ALA A 32 -4.90 19.16 -11.07
N SER A 33 -5.71 18.25 -10.52
CA SER A 33 -7.13 18.47 -10.28
C SER A 33 -7.68 17.53 -9.20
N PHE A 34 -8.86 17.86 -8.67
CA PHE A 34 -9.58 17.00 -7.74
C PHE A 34 -9.91 15.63 -8.36
N SER A 35 -10.21 15.58 -9.66
CA SER A 35 -10.43 14.33 -10.39
C SER A 35 -9.18 13.45 -10.45
N GLN A 36 -7.99 14.04 -10.55
CA GLN A 36 -6.75 13.26 -10.44
C GLN A 36 -6.58 12.70 -9.03
N TYR A 37 -6.80 13.52 -7.99
CA TYR A 37 -6.74 13.10 -6.60
C TYR A 37 -7.68 11.92 -6.28
N LEU A 38 -8.96 12.01 -6.70
CA LEU A 38 -9.92 10.92 -6.52
C LEU A 38 -9.44 9.59 -7.13
N ARG A 39 -8.71 9.65 -8.25
CA ARG A 39 -8.20 8.47 -8.97
C ARG A 39 -6.87 7.95 -8.43
N LYS A 40 -6.13 8.75 -7.67
CA LYS A 40 -4.71 8.49 -7.33
C LYS A 40 -4.41 8.37 -5.84
N SER A 41 -5.33 8.76 -4.94
CA SER A 41 -5.01 8.95 -3.51
C SER A 41 -6.07 8.44 -2.54
N TRP A 42 -6.98 7.58 -3.00
CA TRP A 42 -7.97 6.88 -2.16
C TRP A 42 -8.63 7.76 -1.08
N PRO A 43 -9.33 8.85 -1.46
CA PRO A 43 -9.89 9.85 -0.53
C PRO A 43 -10.83 9.28 0.53
N VAL A 44 -11.41 8.09 0.28
CA VAL A 44 -12.23 7.36 1.25
C VAL A 44 -11.49 7.07 2.56
N PHE A 45 -10.16 6.96 2.52
CA PHE A 45 -9.34 6.73 3.71
C PHE A 45 -8.83 8.02 4.37
N ALA A 46 -9.07 9.20 3.77
CA ALA A 46 -8.62 10.47 4.33
C ALA A 46 -9.08 10.70 5.80
N PRO A 47 -10.32 10.39 6.21
CA PRO A 47 -10.75 10.56 7.60
C PRO A 47 -9.90 9.72 8.55
N LEU A 48 -9.76 8.43 8.26
CA LEU A 48 -8.93 7.54 9.05
C LEU A 48 -7.46 7.99 9.08
N ASN A 49 -6.91 8.39 7.93
CA ASN A 49 -5.55 8.90 7.85
C ASN A 49 -5.34 10.16 8.70
N CYS A 50 -6.31 11.08 8.77
CA CYS A 50 -6.22 12.22 9.68
C CYS A 50 -6.04 11.79 11.15
N LEU A 51 -6.74 10.75 11.60
CA LEU A 51 -6.54 10.18 12.95
C LEU A 51 -5.14 9.57 13.11
N LEU A 52 -4.69 8.82 12.10
CA LEU A 52 -3.37 8.20 12.10
C LEU A 52 -2.23 9.24 12.08
N TYR A 53 -2.41 10.36 11.38
CA TYR A 53 -1.46 11.47 11.40
C TYR A 53 -1.36 12.11 12.78
N MET A 54 -2.48 12.28 13.48
CA MET A 54 -2.50 12.83 14.85
C MET A 54 -1.80 11.90 15.85
N THR A 55 -1.90 10.59 15.65
CA THR A 55 -1.24 9.58 16.50
C THR A 55 0.22 9.29 16.12
N THR A 56 0.67 9.75 14.94
CA THR A 56 2.07 9.65 14.50
C THR A 56 2.97 10.56 15.34
N ALA A 57 4.10 10.03 15.81
CA ALA A 57 5.10 10.79 16.55
C ALA A 57 5.61 11.99 15.75
N ARG A 58 5.88 13.13 16.41
CA ARG A 58 6.23 14.38 15.72
C ARG A 58 7.43 14.25 14.78
N ALA A 59 8.48 13.53 15.22
CA ALA A 59 9.67 13.28 14.42
C ALA A 59 9.39 12.46 13.15
N ALA A 60 8.30 11.68 13.14
CA ALA A 60 7.91 10.80 12.05
C ALA A 60 6.90 11.40 11.06
N ARG A 61 6.61 12.71 11.13
CA ARG A 61 5.59 13.37 10.29
C ARG A 61 6.13 13.96 8.99
N GLN A 62 7.45 13.94 8.80
CA GLN A 62 8.10 14.45 7.61
C GLN A 62 7.88 13.50 6.42
N PRO A 63 7.94 14.00 5.17
CA PRO A 63 7.76 13.17 3.99
C PRO A 63 8.88 12.15 3.81
N VAL A 64 10.13 12.54 4.07
CA VAL A 64 11.33 11.68 3.98
C VAL A 64 12.02 11.72 5.34
N LEU A 65 12.50 10.56 5.78
CA LEU A 65 13.07 10.35 7.10
C LEU A 65 14.30 9.46 7.03
N GLU A 66 15.17 9.67 8.00
CA GLU A 66 16.29 8.78 8.29
C GLU A 66 15.79 7.49 8.97
N PRO A 67 16.27 6.29 8.59
CA PRO A 67 15.77 5.01 9.11
C PRO A 67 16.12 4.71 10.58
N HIS A 68 16.96 5.52 11.23
CA HIS A 68 17.63 5.22 12.51
C HIS A 68 16.71 4.88 13.69
N TYR A 69 15.42 5.24 13.62
CA TYR A 69 14.45 4.90 14.66
C TYR A 69 14.05 3.41 14.65
N ILE A 70 14.37 2.68 13.58
CA ILE A 70 14.04 1.25 13.41
C ILE A 70 15.19 0.43 13.96
N GLU A 71 14.95 -0.28 15.06
CA GLU A 71 15.96 -1.13 15.68
C GLU A 71 16.48 -2.20 14.70
N GLY A 72 17.80 -2.29 14.57
CA GLY A 72 18.46 -3.29 13.72
C GLY A 72 18.46 -3.00 12.21
N ILE A 73 17.82 -1.91 11.73
CA ILE A 73 17.71 -1.64 10.28
C ILE A 73 19.05 -1.50 9.57
N HIS A 74 20.06 -0.98 10.28
CA HIS A 74 21.44 -0.82 9.77
C HIS A 74 22.06 -2.16 9.32
N ARG A 75 21.55 -3.30 9.78
CA ARG A 75 21.99 -4.64 9.34
C ARG A 75 21.70 -4.86 7.85
N LEU A 76 20.61 -4.31 7.32
CA LEU A 76 20.30 -4.36 5.88
C LEU A 76 21.34 -3.58 5.11
N ARG A 77 21.59 -2.33 5.50
CA ARG A 77 22.62 -1.49 4.89
C ARG A 77 24.01 -2.12 4.95
N ARG A 78 24.44 -2.69 6.07
CA ARG A 78 25.75 -3.37 6.16
C ARG A 78 25.89 -4.60 5.26
N ASN A 79 24.77 -5.26 4.94
CA ASN A 79 24.74 -6.48 4.14
C ASN A 79 24.16 -6.27 2.74
N TRP A 80 24.05 -5.02 2.27
CA TRP A 80 23.36 -4.67 1.01
C TRP A 80 23.87 -5.46 -0.19
N ARG A 81 25.18 -5.76 -0.26
CA ARG A 81 25.77 -6.55 -1.34
C ARG A 81 25.23 -7.98 -1.38
N ARG A 82 25.14 -8.64 -0.23
CA ARG A 82 24.58 -10.00 -0.13
C ARG A 82 23.11 -10.03 -0.53
N ILE A 83 22.37 -9.01 -0.09
CA ILE A 83 20.96 -8.83 -0.45
C ILE A 83 20.80 -8.61 -1.96
N ARG A 84 21.65 -7.75 -2.55
CA ARG A 84 21.70 -7.52 -3.99
C ARG A 84 22.00 -8.81 -4.74
N ASP A 85 22.98 -9.58 -4.31
CA ASP A 85 23.40 -10.79 -5.02
C ASP A 85 22.25 -11.82 -5.10
N GLU A 86 21.46 -12.00 -4.02
CA GLU A 86 20.24 -12.82 -4.05
C GLU A 86 19.14 -12.21 -4.97
N ALA A 87 18.96 -10.89 -4.96
CA ALA A 87 18.02 -10.21 -5.85
C ALA A 87 18.39 -10.36 -7.34
N MET A 88 19.69 -10.28 -7.67
CA MET A 88 20.16 -10.44 -9.04
C MET A 88 20.14 -11.90 -9.49
N GLN A 89 20.31 -12.86 -8.57
CA GLN A 89 20.07 -14.26 -8.87
C GLN A 89 18.60 -14.52 -9.22
N LEU A 90 17.65 -13.95 -8.47
CA LEU A 90 16.22 -14.00 -8.82
C LEU A 90 15.95 -13.40 -10.21
N HIS A 91 16.61 -12.29 -10.54
CA HIS A 91 16.49 -11.67 -11.86
C HIS A 91 16.98 -12.60 -12.97
N ALA A 92 18.16 -13.20 -12.81
CA ALA A 92 18.72 -14.14 -13.77
C ALA A 92 17.83 -15.38 -13.98
N LEU A 93 17.10 -15.81 -12.94
CA LEU A 93 16.13 -16.91 -13.02
C LEU A 93 14.77 -16.52 -13.62
N GLY A 94 14.54 -15.24 -13.96
CA GLY A 94 13.26 -14.75 -14.45
C GLY A 94 12.13 -14.76 -13.41
N ALA A 95 12.48 -14.77 -12.11
CA ALA A 95 11.50 -14.94 -11.03
C ALA A 95 10.57 -13.72 -10.87
N PHE A 96 11.06 -12.52 -11.17
CA PHE A 96 10.27 -11.28 -11.12
C PHE A 96 9.15 -11.27 -12.16
N GLU A 97 9.48 -11.72 -13.36
CA GLU A 97 8.58 -11.87 -14.50
C GLU A 97 7.55 -12.96 -14.20
N ALA A 98 8.00 -14.13 -13.74
CA ALA A 98 7.13 -15.24 -13.40
C ALA A 98 6.11 -14.88 -12.30
N ALA A 99 6.53 -14.17 -11.26
CA ALA A 99 5.64 -13.74 -10.17
C ALA A 99 4.54 -12.76 -10.66
N SER A 100 4.83 -11.97 -11.70
CA SER A 100 3.92 -10.93 -12.21
C SER A 100 3.15 -11.33 -13.48
N ALA A 101 3.49 -12.48 -14.09
CA ALA A 101 2.97 -12.93 -15.37
C ALA A 101 1.45 -13.18 -15.33
N PRO A 102 0.72 -12.95 -16.44
CA PRO A 102 -0.69 -13.35 -16.55
C PRO A 102 -0.89 -14.83 -16.20
N GLY A 103 -1.81 -15.11 -15.29
CA GLY A 103 -2.09 -16.48 -14.81
C GLY A 103 -1.21 -16.96 -13.67
N SER A 104 -0.20 -16.18 -13.24
CA SER A 104 0.56 -16.50 -12.01
C SER A 104 -0.31 -16.31 -10.76
N ALA A 105 0.08 -16.99 -9.67
CA ALA A 105 -0.59 -16.82 -8.39
C ALA A 105 -0.49 -15.36 -7.87
N GLY A 106 0.56 -14.64 -8.24
CA GLY A 106 0.79 -13.23 -7.90
C GLY A 106 0.04 -12.23 -8.80
N HIS A 107 -0.51 -12.66 -9.93
CA HIS A 107 -1.17 -11.78 -10.90
C HIS A 107 -2.42 -11.08 -10.35
N HIS A 108 -3.05 -11.68 -9.34
CA HIS A 108 -4.28 -11.17 -8.72
C HIS A 108 -4.03 -10.17 -7.58
N ASP A 109 -2.82 -9.64 -7.44
CA ASP A 109 -2.51 -8.62 -6.45
C ASP A 109 -3.29 -7.32 -6.68
N VAL A 110 -4.39 -7.14 -5.94
CA VAL A 110 -5.27 -5.98 -6.07
C VAL A 110 -4.55 -4.68 -5.70
N GLY A 111 -3.60 -4.72 -4.76
CA GLY A 111 -2.89 -3.56 -4.24
C GLY A 111 -1.91 -2.96 -5.25
N PHE A 112 -1.27 -3.79 -6.08
CA PHE A 112 -0.19 -3.32 -6.95
C PHE A 112 -0.40 -3.54 -8.45
N ARG A 113 -1.51 -4.16 -8.88
CA ARG A 113 -1.74 -4.48 -10.30
C ARG A 113 -1.64 -3.32 -11.27
N THR A 114 -1.98 -2.09 -10.84
CA THR A 114 -1.91 -0.91 -11.72
C THR A 114 -0.50 -0.57 -12.14
N PHE A 115 0.51 -0.95 -11.34
CA PHE A 115 1.92 -0.66 -11.61
C PHE A 115 2.53 -1.63 -12.62
N TYR A 116 2.04 -2.88 -12.69
CA TYR A 116 2.51 -3.89 -13.66
C TYR A 116 2.33 -3.45 -15.11
N LYS A 117 1.31 -2.62 -15.40
CA LYS A 117 1.08 -2.07 -16.74
C LYS A 117 2.23 -1.23 -17.28
N ARG A 118 3.12 -0.78 -16.40
CA ARG A 118 4.25 0.10 -16.72
C ARG A 118 5.60 -0.57 -16.45
N GLY A 119 5.64 -1.90 -16.53
CA GLY A 119 6.87 -2.67 -16.44
C GLY A 119 7.39 -2.92 -15.02
N TRP A 120 6.84 -2.28 -14.00
CA TRP A 120 7.24 -2.54 -12.61
C TRP A 120 7.00 -4.00 -12.24
N ARG A 121 7.96 -4.62 -11.56
CA ARG A 121 7.91 -6.02 -11.12
C ARG A 121 8.31 -6.11 -9.65
N LYS A 122 7.90 -7.18 -9.00
CA LYS A 122 8.22 -7.42 -7.59
C LYS A 122 8.39 -8.89 -7.27
N PHE A 123 9.03 -9.16 -6.15
CA PHE A 123 9.11 -10.48 -5.55
C PHE A 123 8.99 -10.35 -4.02
N TYR A 124 7.93 -10.89 -3.43
CA TYR A 124 7.72 -10.81 -1.98
C TYR A 124 8.74 -11.66 -1.23
N LEU A 125 9.27 -11.11 -0.13
CA LEU A 125 10.14 -11.82 0.79
C LEU A 125 9.38 -12.24 2.04
N MET A 126 8.58 -11.33 2.57
CA MET A 126 7.69 -11.55 3.70
C MET A 126 6.51 -10.57 3.66
N TRP A 127 5.39 -10.93 4.28
CA TRP A 127 4.21 -10.05 4.31
C TRP A 127 3.32 -10.30 5.52
N TYR A 128 3.46 -9.50 6.60
CA TYR A 128 2.64 -9.46 7.82
C TYR A 128 2.36 -10.81 8.54
N ALA A 129 2.79 -11.93 7.95
CA ALA A 129 2.55 -13.34 8.27
C ALA A 129 3.86 -14.11 8.48
N GLY A 130 5.01 -13.42 8.37
CA GLY A 130 6.31 -14.02 8.18
C GLY A 130 6.69 -14.18 6.71
N PRO A 131 7.78 -14.92 6.44
CA PRO A 131 8.37 -15.04 5.12
C PRO A 131 7.59 -15.97 4.18
N HIS A 132 7.68 -15.66 2.89
CA HIS A 132 7.22 -16.52 1.81
C HIS A 132 8.15 -17.74 1.70
N ARG A 133 7.60 -18.93 1.41
CA ARG A 133 8.39 -20.16 1.29
C ARG A 133 9.35 -20.08 0.10
N SER A 134 8.89 -19.48 -0.99
CA SER A 134 9.72 -19.19 -2.16
C SER A 134 10.91 -18.29 -1.81
N ALA A 135 10.69 -17.27 -0.99
CA ALA A 135 11.74 -16.39 -0.52
C ALA A 135 12.70 -17.06 0.47
N GLN A 136 12.23 -17.93 1.34
CA GLN A 136 13.10 -18.70 2.24
C GLN A 136 14.09 -19.58 1.45
N ARG A 137 13.63 -20.15 0.33
CA ARG A 137 14.44 -21.01 -0.53
C ARG A 137 15.40 -20.20 -1.41
N LEU A 138 14.93 -19.11 -2.01
CA LEU A 138 15.68 -18.36 -3.02
C LEU A 138 16.52 -17.22 -2.45
N CYS A 139 16.13 -16.68 -1.29
CA CYS A 139 16.78 -15.53 -0.64
C CYS A 139 17.02 -15.77 0.86
N PRO A 140 17.64 -16.90 1.27
CA PRO A 140 17.75 -17.30 2.66
C PRO A 140 18.50 -16.27 3.53
N THR A 141 19.51 -15.60 2.97
CA THR A 141 20.28 -14.59 3.70
C THR A 141 19.44 -13.36 3.97
N THR A 142 18.74 -12.86 2.96
CA THR A 142 17.88 -11.68 3.08
C THR A 142 16.72 -11.96 4.04
N VAL A 143 16.06 -13.11 3.92
CA VAL A 143 14.97 -13.50 4.83
C VAL A 143 15.45 -13.56 6.28
N ARG A 144 16.60 -14.18 6.55
CA ARG A 144 17.17 -14.24 7.91
C ARG A 144 17.53 -12.86 8.47
N LEU A 145 18.02 -11.94 7.63
CA LEU A 145 18.31 -10.58 8.05
C LEU A 145 17.01 -9.83 8.43
N LEU A 146 15.96 -9.98 7.62
CA LEU A 146 14.66 -9.36 7.85
C LEU A 146 13.97 -9.89 9.11
N ASP A 147 14.04 -11.20 9.35
CA ASP A 147 13.46 -11.85 10.55
C ASP A 147 14.06 -11.29 11.85
N GLY A 148 15.32 -10.86 11.81
CA GLY A 148 16.00 -10.21 12.93
C GLY A 148 15.67 -8.72 13.13
N ILE A 149 14.72 -8.15 12.39
CA ILE A 149 14.35 -6.72 12.45
C ILE A 149 12.84 -6.60 12.75
N PRO A 150 12.43 -6.52 14.03
CA PRO A 150 11.02 -6.56 14.44
C PRO A 150 10.16 -5.44 13.81
N GLY A 151 10.76 -4.30 13.51
CA GLY A 151 10.08 -3.16 12.90
C GLY A 151 9.74 -3.35 11.42
N VAL A 152 10.24 -4.40 10.75
CA VAL A 152 9.88 -4.71 9.36
C VAL A 152 8.68 -5.65 9.33
N ARG A 153 7.59 -5.19 8.69
CA ARG A 153 6.30 -5.91 8.66
C ARG A 153 6.08 -6.62 7.34
N ALA A 154 6.56 -6.04 6.26
CA ALA A 154 6.59 -6.65 4.94
C ALA A 154 7.87 -6.25 4.22
N ALA A 155 8.34 -7.10 3.31
CA ALA A 155 9.49 -6.79 2.49
C ALA A 155 9.36 -7.46 1.12
N MET A 156 9.86 -6.77 0.10
CA MET A 156 9.94 -7.30 -1.25
C MET A 156 11.10 -6.66 -2.01
N PHE A 157 11.59 -7.40 -3.00
CA PHE A 157 12.39 -6.78 -4.05
C PHE A 157 11.47 -6.08 -5.03
N SER A 158 11.84 -4.87 -5.40
CA SER A 158 11.08 -3.99 -6.29
C SER A 158 11.96 -3.65 -7.48
N VAL A 159 11.47 -3.88 -8.69
CA VAL A 159 12.21 -3.71 -9.93
C VAL A 159 11.49 -2.70 -10.83
N LEU A 160 12.22 -1.67 -11.25
CA LEU A 160 11.74 -0.66 -12.18
C LEU A 160 12.63 -0.68 -13.44
N PRO A 161 12.13 -1.18 -14.59
CA PRO A 161 12.92 -1.25 -15.83
C PRO A 161 13.33 0.13 -16.38
N PRO A 162 14.30 0.17 -17.30
CA PRO A 162 14.61 1.36 -18.09
C PRO A 162 13.35 1.98 -18.74
N GLY A 163 13.31 3.30 -18.80
CA GLY A 163 12.19 4.08 -19.36
C GLY A 163 10.83 3.93 -18.63
N SER A 164 10.80 3.34 -17.44
CA SER A 164 9.54 3.05 -16.72
C SER A 164 9.20 4.11 -15.69
N GLU A 165 7.90 4.33 -15.46
CA GLU A 165 7.41 5.27 -14.44
C GLU A 165 6.26 4.73 -13.58
N LEU A 166 6.33 5.01 -12.28
CA LEU A 166 5.20 4.92 -11.36
C LEU A 166 4.58 6.31 -11.23
N SER A 167 3.44 6.54 -11.87
CA SER A 167 2.76 7.86 -11.86
C SER A 167 2.47 8.35 -10.46
N LEU A 168 2.31 9.66 -10.29
CA LEU A 168 1.86 10.29 -9.04
C LEU A 168 0.68 9.56 -8.39
N HIS A 169 0.87 9.14 -7.14
CA HIS A 169 -0.11 8.48 -6.29
C HIS A 169 0.18 8.74 -4.79
N SER A 170 -0.76 8.32 -3.95
CA SER A 170 -0.57 8.17 -2.52
C SER A 170 -1.15 6.84 -2.08
N ASP A 171 -0.44 6.18 -1.18
CA ASP A 171 -0.89 4.91 -0.61
C ASP A 171 -2.07 5.15 0.33
N PRO A 172 -2.97 4.16 0.46
CA PRO A 172 -4.28 4.37 1.05
C PRO A 172 -4.25 4.66 2.55
N LEU A 173 -3.31 4.09 3.30
CA LEU A 173 -3.36 4.05 4.76
C LEU A 173 -2.03 4.41 5.43
N ALA A 174 -2.09 5.31 6.40
CA ALA A 174 -0.95 5.76 7.21
C ALA A 174 -0.59 4.79 8.36
N CYS A 175 -0.58 3.49 8.08
CA CYS A 175 -0.30 2.43 9.07
C CYS A 175 1.17 2.00 9.10
N SER A 176 1.90 2.27 8.04
CA SER A 176 3.33 2.01 7.88
C SER A 176 4.06 3.27 7.43
N LEU A 177 5.38 3.15 7.36
CA LEU A 177 6.22 3.96 6.51
C LEU A 177 6.92 3.02 5.50
N ARG A 178 7.43 3.57 4.41
CA ARG A 178 8.13 2.79 3.37
C ARG A 178 9.63 3.00 3.42
N TYR A 179 10.35 1.93 3.72
CA TYR A 179 11.81 1.87 3.68
C TYR A 179 12.29 1.41 2.31
N HIS A 180 13.28 2.10 1.76
CA HIS A 180 13.97 1.73 0.52
C HIS A 180 15.47 1.61 0.77
N LEU A 181 16.08 0.54 0.28
CA LEU A 181 17.54 0.36 0.19
C LEU A 181 17.92 0.09 -1.26
N GLY A 182 18.80 0.92 -1.84
CA GLY A 182 19.32 0.71 -3.18
C GLY A 182 20.22 -0.52 -3.25
N LEU A 183 19.97 -1.42 -4.22
CA LEU A 183 20.74 -2.66 -4.38
C LEU A 183 21.55 -2.65 -5.68
N ASP A 184 20.85 -2.52 -6.79
CA ASP A 184 21.44 -2.38 -8.12
C ASP A 184 20.67 -1.29 -8.86
N THR A 185 21.21 -0.08 -8.83
CA THR A 185 20.53 1.13 -9.28
C THR A 185 21.49 1.97 -10.14
N PRO A 186 20.97 2.77 -11.08
CA PRO A 186 21.80 3.62 -11.94
C PRO A 186 22.65 4.63 -11.16
N GLY A 187 22.20 5.05 -9.97
CA GLY A 187 22.90 6.02 -9.12
C GLY A 187 22.90 7.47 -9.65
N THR A 188 22.15 7.74 -10.72
CA THR A 188 22.00 9.06 -11.35
C THR A 188 20.63 9.66 -11.09
N ALA A 189 20.50 10.99 -11.25
CA ALA A 189 19.25 11.71 -11.06
C ALA A 189 18.12 11.26 -12.01
N ASP A 190 18.45 10.60 -13.12
CA ASP A 190 17.48 10.05 -14.08
C ASP A 190 16.68 8.88 -13.49
N CYS A 191 17.13 8.30 -12.37
CA CYS A 191 16.40 7.30 -11.62
C CYS A 191 16.12 7.76 -10.18
N HIS A 192 14.94 8.34 -9.95
CA HIS A 192 14.56 8.94 -8.68
C HIS A 192 13.11 8.67 -8.29
N ILE A 193 12.81 8.85 -7.00
CA ILE A 193 11.47 9.04 -6.47
C ILE A 193 11.30 10.48 -6.05
N CYS A 194 10.18 11.10 -6.38
CA CYS A 194 9.79 12.41 -5.86
C CYS A 194 8.71 12.21 -4.82
N ILE A 195 8.95 12.66 -3.60
CA ILE A 195 8.06 12.49 -2.43
C ILE A 195 7.72 13.89 -1.92
N ASP A 196 6.46 14.28 -2.07
CA ASP A 196 5.98 15.60 -1.69
C ASP A 196 6.82 16.77 -2.29
N GLY A 197 7.28 16.60 -3.53
CA GLY A 197 8.15 17.55 -4.23
C GLY A 197 9.65 17.42 -3.94
N GLN A 198 10.06 16.48 -3.08
CA GLN A 198 11.48 16.22 -2.78
C GLN A 198 11.98 15.03 -3.60
N ALA A 199 12.92 15.28 -4.51
CA ALA A 199 13.53 14.21 -5.31
C ALA A 199 14.63 13.49 -4.51
N VAL A 200 14.55 12.17 -4.45
CA VAL A 200 15.53 11.27 -3.83
C VAL A 200 16.01 10.29 -4.88
N THR A 201 17.32 10.31 -5.15
CA THR A 201 17.98 9.37 -6.07
C THR A 201 18.37 8.12 -5.29
N TRP A 202 18.07 6.93 -5.83
CA TRP A 202 18.59 5.71 -5.22
C TRP A 202 20.06 5.52 -5.55
N ARG A 203 20.84 5.13 -4.54
CA ARG A 203 22.24 4.74 -4.68
C ARG A 203 22.45 3.40 -4.00
N ASN A 204 23.35 2.59 -4.55
CA ASN A 204 23.63 1.26 -4.04
C ASN A 204 24.18 1.34 -2.60
N GLY A 205 23.54 0.62 -1.67
CA GLY A 205 23.91 0.62 -0.26
C GLY A 205 23.46 1.86 0.53
N GLU A 206 22.69 2.76 -0.07
CA GLU A 206 22.04 3.88 0.63
C GLU A 206 20.55 3.58 0.83
N ASP A 207 20.05 4.04 1.97
CA ASP A 207 18.68 3.81 2.40
C ASP A 207 17.99 5.07 2.91
N PHE A 208 16.66 5.06 2.84
CA PHE A 208 15.79 6.10 3.40
C PHE A 208 14.42 5.52 3.73
N VAL A 209 13.68 6.23 4.56
CA VAL A 209 12.26 5.97 4.84
C VAL A 209 11.44 7.13 4.31
N PHE A 210 10.23 6.88 3.83
CA PHE A 210 9.29 7.93 3.50
C PHE A 210 7.87 7.57 3.90
N ASP A 211 7.03 8.60 4.09
CA ASP A 211 5.60 8.44 4.33
C ASP A 211 4.88 8.32 2.98
N GLU A 212 4.49 7.09 2.63
CA GLU A 212 3.82 6.74 1.38
C GLU A 212 2.44 7.40 1.20
N THR A 213 1.88 8.01 2.24
CA THR A 213 0.60 8.74 2.13
C THR A 213 0.77 10.16 1.60
N TYR A 214 2.01 10.66 1.48
CA TYR A 214 2.27 11.85 0.68
C TYR A 214 2.16 11.55 -0.82
N PRO A 215 1.81 12.55 -1.65
CA PRO A 215 1.89 12.40 -3.11
C PRO A 215 3.33 12.07 -3.51
N HIS A 216 3.51 10.97 -4.23
CA HIS A 216 4.82 10.55 -4.69
C HIS A 216 4.76 9.86 -6.07
N TYR A 217 5.86 9.93 -6.81
CA TYR A 217 6.04 9.25 -8.10
C TYR A 217 7.47 8.78 -8.25
N ALA A 218 7.70 7.75 -9.06
CA ALA A 218 9.04 7.24 -9.36
C ALA A 218 9.26 7.20 -10.87
N ARG A 219 10.48 7.53 -11.30
CA ARG A 219 10.91 7.43 -12.69
C ARG A 219 12.24 6.71 -12.76
N ASN A 220 12.41 5.92 -13.81
CA ASN A 220 13.69 5.41 -14.25
C ASN A 220 13.85 5.78 -15.73
N ASP A 221 14.36 6.98 -15.99
CA ASP A 221 14.63 7.48 -17.34
C ASP A 221 16.04 7.07 -17.83
N SER A 222 16.77 6.27 -17.05
CA SER A 222 18.06 5.70 -17.45
C SER A 222 17.90 4.48 -18.37
N ASP A 223 19.04 3.97 -18.85
CA ASP A 223 19.17 2.74 -19.64
C ASP A 223 19.40 1.48 -18.78
N ALA A 224 19.51 1.63 -17.45
CA ALA A 224 19.79 0.55 -16.52
C ALA A 224 18.58 0.18 -15.64
N LEU A 225 18.56 -1.06 -15.15
CA LEU A 225 17.54 -1.54 -14.23
C LEU A 225 17.67 -0.86 -12.87
N ARG A 226 16.55 -0.62 -12.19
CA ARG A 226 16.57 -0.22 -10.77
C ARG A 226 15.96 -1.31 -9.89
N VAL A 227 16.82 -1.99 -9.13
CA VAL A 227 16.48 -2.99 -8.12
C VAL A 227 16.71 -2.42 -6.72
N ILE A 228 15.68 -2.46 -5.89
CA ILE A 228 15.76 -2.04 -4.48
C ILE A 228 15.14 -3.11 -3.57
N LEU A 229 15.58 -3.13 -2.31
CA LEU A 229 14.80 -3.73 -1.24
C LEU A 229 13.81 -2.69 -0.74
N MET A 230 12.53 -3.05 -0.75
CA MET A 230 11.44 -2.20 -0.27
C MET A 230 10.74 -2.90 0.90
N CYS A 231 10.61 -2.20 2.02
CA CYS A 231 9.95 -2.73 3.21
C CYS A 231 8.84 -1.81 3.70
N ASP A 232 7.74 -2.39 4.17
CA ASP A 232 6.82 -1.69 5.04
C ASP A 232 7.36 -1.81 6.46
N VAL A 233 7.67 -0.65 7.06
CA VAL A 233 8.25 -0.54 8.40
C VAL A 233 7.27 0.11 9.35
N GLU A 234 7.43 -0.16 10.63
CA GLU A 234 6.57 0.40 11.66
C GLU A 234 6.62 1.93 11.64
N ARG A 235 5.44 2.55 11.62
CA ARG A 235 5.29 3.98 11.83
C ARG A 235 5.37 4.27 13.32
N PRO A 236 6.24 5.19 13.79
CA PRO A 236 6.27 5.60 15.19
C PRO A 236 4.96 6.26 15.60
N MET A 237 4.21 5.64 16.50
CA MET A 237 2.87 6.09 16.91
C MET A 237 2.67 5.98 18.41
N ASN A 238 1.73 6.75 18.95
CA ASN A 238 1.25 6.59 20.31
C ASN A 238 0.41 5.29 20.47
N LEU A 239 -0.07 5.02 21.68
CA LEU A 239 -0.80 3.79 21.99
C LEU A 239 -2.04 3.56 21.09
N LEU A 240 -2.81 4.61 20.80
CA LEU A 240 -4.01 4.51 19.96
C LEU A 240 -3.66 4.09 18.52
N GLY A 241 -2.64 4.73 17.93
CA GLY A 241 -2.16 4.38 16.60
C GLY A 241 -1.62 2.94 16.53
N ARG A 242 -0.86 2.51 17.55
CA ARG A 242 -0.35 1.14 17.62
C ARG A 242 -1.47 0.10 17.72
N THR A 243 -2.55 0.37 18.46
CA THR A 243 -3.71 -0.51 18.51
C THR A 243 -4.38 -0.63 17.14
N PHE A 244 -4.53 0.48 16.42
CA PHE A 244 -5.05 0.46 15.06
C PHE A 244 -4.16 -0.38 14.12
N ASN A 245 -2.84 -0.18 14.18
CA ASN A 245 -1.88 -0.92 13.35
C ASN A 245 -1.88 -2.43 13.61
N ARG A 246 -2.25 -2.90 14.81
CA ARG A 246 -2.45 -4.33 15.09
C ARG A 246 -3.65 -4.89 14.32
N ILE A 247 -4.76 -4.15 14.29
CA ILE A 247 -5.95 -4.54 13.51
C ILE A 247 -5.62 -4.53 12.01
N TYR A 248 -4.96 -3.46 11.54
CA TYR A 248 -4.51 -3.37 10.16
C TYR A 248 -3.56 -4.51 9.78
N SER A 249 -2.65 -4.92 10.68
CA SER A 249 -1.74 -6.05 10.43
C SER A 249 -2.50 -7.34 10.13
N GLY A 250 -3.61 -7.61 10.81
CA GLY A 250 -4.47 -8.77 10.53
C GLY A 250 -5.15 -8.67 9.16
N LEU A 251 -5.60 -7.48 8.76
CA LEU A 251 -6.16 -7.25 7.42
C LEU A 251 -5.08 -7.39 6.33
N ALA A 252 -3.90 -6.81 6.54
CA ALA A 252 -2.77 -6.90 5.62
C ALA A 252 -2.32 -8.35 5.44
N TRP A 253 -2.24 -9.12 6.53
CA TRP A 253 -2.05 -10.57 6.51
C TRP A 253 -3.13 -11.28 5.68
N ALA A 254 -4.40 -10.92 5.85
CA ALA A 254 -5.50 -11.54 5.11
C ALA A 254 -5.43 -11.28 3.59
N MET A 255 -4.75 -10.21 3.19
CA MET A 255 -4.47 -9.83 1.80
C MET A 255 -3.13 -10.38 1.27
N THR A 256 -2.46 -11.30 1.98
CA THR A 256 -1.20 -11.90 1.51
C THR A 256 -1.35 -12.51 0.12
N VAL A 257 -0.46 -12.13 -0.79
CA VAL A 257 -0.39 -12.63 -2.17
C VAL A 257 0.85 -13.51 -2.33
N PRO A 258 0.72 -14.72 -2.91
CA PRO A 258 1.85 -15.61 -3.14
C PRO A 258 2.73 -15.16 -4.33
N ASN A 259 4.03 -15.48 -4.32
CA ASN A 259 4.86 -15.40 -5.54
C ASN A 259 4.66 -16.64 -6.41
N THR A 260 4.63 -17.81 -5.77
CA THR A 260 4.47 -19.12 -6.41
C THR A 260 3.43 -19.97 -5.69
N ALA A 261 3.06 -21.13 -6.23
CA ALA A 261 2.09 -22.03 -5.61
C ALA A 261 2.52 -22.60 -4.24
N GLU A 262 3.81 -22.53 -3.90
CA GLU A 262 4.33 -23.01 -2.62
C GLU A 262 4.08 -22.02 -1.47
N ASP A 263 3.75 -20.76 -1.79
CA ASP A 263 3.52 -19.71 -0.81
C ASP A 263 2.11 -19.74 -0.23
N ARG A 264 1.99 -19.28 1.02
CA ARG A 264 0.68 -19.12 1.66
C ARG A 264 -0.08 -17.98 1.00
N GLN A 265 -1.38 -18.20 0.77
CA GLN A 265 -2.30 -17.18 0.30
C GLN A 265 -3.22 -16.76 1.45
N GLY A 266 -3.45 -15.45 1.59
CA GLY A 266 -4.39 -14.93 2.57
C GLY A 266 -5.85 -15.21 2.16
N PRO A 267 -6.80 -15.33 3.11
CA PRO A 267 -8.19 -15.66 2.83
C PRO A 267 -8.90 -14.66 1.90
N ILE A 268 -8.59 -13.36 1.98
CA ILE A 268 -9.18 -12.34 1.10
C ILE A 268 -8.62 -12.51 -0.32
N SER A 269 -7.31 -12.70 -0.44
CA SER A 269 -6.65 -12.95 -1.73
C SER A 269 -7.16 -14.23 -2.40
N TRP A 270 -7.39 -15.28 -1.62
CA TRP A 270 -8.01 -16.53 -2.08
C TRP A 270 -9.41 -16.29 -2.64
N LEU A 271 -10.25 -15.53 -1.93
CA LEU A 271 -11.59 -15.18 -2.40
C LEU A 271 -11.53 -14.40 -3.72
N PHE A 272 -10.65 -13.41 -3.83
CA PHE A 272 -10.46 -12.64 -5.08
C PHE A 272 -9.98 -13.51 -6.24
N ALA A 273 -9.06 -14.45 -6.00
CA ALA A 273 -8.62 -15.40 -7.01
C ALA A 273 -9.80 -16.28 -7.49
N ARG A 274 -10.65 -16.76 -6.57
CA ARG A 274 -11.84 -17.56 -6.90
C ARG A 274 -12.89 -16.76 -7.69
N LEU A 275 -13.00 -15.46 -7.43
CA LEU A 275 -13.91 -14.55 -8.14
C LEU A 275 -13.32 -14.00 -9.46
N ALA A 276 -12.04 -14.25 -9.75
CA ALA A 276 -11.38 -13.74 -10.95
C ALA A 276 -12.09 -14.11 -12.28
N PRO A 277 -12.58 -15.36 -12.48
CA PRO A 277 -13.29 -15.73 -13.71
C PRO A 277 -14.58 -14.92 -13.94
N LEU A 278 -15.31 -14.57 -12.86
CA LEU A 278 -16.51 -13.74 -12.95
C LEU A 278 -16.15 -12.33 -13.42
N ARG A 279 -15.04 -11.78 -12.91
CA ARG A 279 -14.53 -10.49 -13.36
C ARG A 279 -14.12 -10.51 -14.83
N GLU A 280 -13.49 -11.58 -15.31
CA GLU A 280 -13.14 -11.75 -16.72
C GLU A 280 -14.37 -11.81 -17.62
N ARG A 281 -15.43 -12.50 -17.20
CA ARG A 281 -16.74 -12.46 -17.87
C ARG A 281 -17.30 -11.04 -17.90
N GLY A 282 -17.21 -10.30 -16.80
CA GLY A 282 -17.60 -8.89 -16.74
C GLY A 282 -16.80 -7.98 -17.68
N LEU A 283 -15.49 -8.22 -17.83
CA LEU A 283 -14.64 -7.49 -18.79
C LEU A 283 -14.99 -7.83 -20.24
N ARG A 284 -15.26 -9.11 -20.55
CA ARG A 284 -15.78 -9.51 -21.86
C ARG A 284 -17.14 -8.87 -22.18
N LEU A 285 -18.02 -8.79 -21.18
CA LEU A 285 -19.29 -8.09 -21.31
C LEU A 285 -19.09 -6.60 -21.58
N LYS A 286 -18.12 -5.95 -20.94
CA LYS A 286 -17.79 -4.55 -21.21
C LYS A 286 -17.39 -4.30 -22.67
N CYS A 287 -16.64 -5.23 -23.27
CA CYS A 287 -16.19 -5.14 -24.65
C CYS A 287 -17.30 -5.44 -25.66
N THR A 288 -18.17 -6.40 -25.36
CA THR A 288 -19.23 -6.86 -26.28
C THR A 288 -20.54 -6.08 -26.12
N HIS A 289 -20.93 -5.74 -24.89
CA HIS A 289 -22.23 -5.15 -24.53
C HIS A 289 -22.04 -4.08 -23.45
N ARG A 290 -21.46 -2.93 -23.84
CA ARG A 290 -21.04 -1.86 -22.92
C ARG A 290 -22.19 -1.29 -22.09
N THR A 291 -23.39 -1.15 -22.66
CA THR A 291 -24.61 -0.66 -21.97
C THR A 291 -25.04 -1.61 -20.85
N VAL A 292 -25.15 -2.91 -21.13
CA VAL A 292 -25.48 -3.93 -20.12
C VAL A 292 -24.45 -3.94 -19.00
N TYR A 293 -23.16 -3.93 -19.34
CA TYR A 293 -22.08 -3.83 -18.35
C TYR A 293 -22.23 -2.59 -17.46
N THR A 294 -22.57 -1.44 -18.06
CA THR A 294 -22.69 -0.18 -17.32
C THR A 294 -23.90 -0.21 -16.38
N GLY A 295 -25.05 -0.74 -16.83
CA GLY A 295 -26.24 -0.94 -16.01
C GLY A 295 -25.97 -1.85 -14.82
N LEU A 296 -25.39 -3.04 -15.05
CA LEU A 296 -25.03 -3.99 -13.99
C LEU A 296 -24.02 -3.40 -13.00
N LYS A 297 -23.03 -2.66 -13.50
CA LYS A 297 -22.03 -1.99 -12.65
C LYS A 297 -22.67 -0.94 -11.75
N VAL A 298 -23.57 -0.11 -12.29
CA VAL A 298 -24.29 0.90 -11.50
C VAL A 298 -25.16 0.21 -10.46
N LEU A 299 -25.96 -0.79 -10.86
CA LEU A 299 -26.80 -1.55 -9.95
C LEU A 299 -25.99 -2.14 -8.79
N LEU A 300 -24.92 -2.89 -9.09
CA LEU A 300 -24.06 -3.50 -8.07
C LEU A 300 -23.47 -2.45 -7.12
N ASN A 301 -22.93 -1.36 -7.64
CA ASN A 301 -22.33 -0.31 -6.82
C ASN A 301 -23.37 0.41 -5.94
N THR A 302 -24.56 0.68 -6.47
CA THR A 302 -25.66 1.28 -5.72
C THR A 302 -26.15 0.34 -4.62
N SER A 303 -26.31 -0.95 -4.90
CA SER A 303 -26.68 -1.95 -3.88
C SER A 303 -25.62 -2.04 -2.77
N LEU A 304 -24.33 -2.07 -3.12
CA LEU A 304 -23.24 -2.08 -2.14
C LEU A 304 -23.23 -0.80 -1.29
N LEU A 305 -23.44 0.37 -1.89
CA LEU A 305 -23.52 1.64 -1.17
C LEU A 305 -24.70 1.64 -0.18
N LEU A 306 -25.88 1.20 -0.62
CA LEU A 306 -27.07 1.11 0.23
C LEU A 306 -26.86 0.15 1.39
N LEU A 307 -26.20 -0.99 1.17
CA LEU A 307 -25.85 -1.93 2.24
C LEU A 307 -24.92 -1.30 3.28
N VAL A 308 -23.90 -0.55 2.84
CA VAL A 308 -22.99 0.16 3.75
C VAL A 308 -23.75 1.22 4.55
N LEU A 309 -24.59 2.02 3.89
CA LEU A 309 -25.40 3.05 4.55
C LEU A 309 -26.38 2.44 5.57
N ALA A 310 -27.02 1.32 5.23
CA ALA A 310 -27.90 0.60 6.12
C ALA A 310 -27.15 0.04 7.35
N ALA A 311 -25.96 -0.52 7.15
CA ALA A 311 -25.12 -1.00 8.25
C ALA A 311 -24.68 0.14 9.18
N VAL A 312 -24.23 1.27 8.63
CA VAL A 312 -23.88 2.47 9.40
C VAL A 312 -25.09 3.00 10.17
N GLY A 313 -26.25 3.09 9.51
CA GLY A 313 -27.50 3.49 10.14
C GLY A 313 -27.88 2.58 11.31
N GLY A 314 -27.79 1.26 11.13
CA GLY A 314 -28.07 0.28 12.18
C GLY A 314 -27.14 0.38 13.38
N VAL A 315 -25.84 0.64 13.16
CA VAL A 315 -24.87 0.87 14.25
C VAL A 315 -25.19 2.16 14.99
N LEU A 316 -25.49 3.25 14.29
CA LEU A 316 -25.84 4.52 14.92
C LEU A 316 -27.14 4.42 15.72
N GLU A 317 -28.13 3.69 15.20
CA GLU A 317 -29.38 3.44 15.92
C GLU A 317 -29.14 2.58 17.17
N PHE A 318 -28.33 1.53 17.07
CA PHE A 318 -27.94 0.70 18.21
C PHE A 318 -27.23 1.53 19.29
N LEU A 319 -26.26 2.36 18.90
CA LEU A 319 -25.57 3.26 19.83
C LEU A 319 -26.53 4.27 20.45
N SER A 320 -27.43 4.87 19.67
CA SER A 320 -28.44 5.80 20.19
C SER A 320 -29.35 5.13 21.22
N ARG A 321 -29.77 3.87 20.99
CA ARG A 321 -30.55 3.10 21.96
C ARG A 321 -29.75 2.80 23.22
N LEU A 322 -28.49 2.44 23.08
CA LEU A 322 -27.58 2.19 24.19
C LEU A 322 -27.38 3.46 25.04
N PHE A 323 -27.11 4.60 24.42
CA PHE A 323 -26.96 5.89 25.11
C PHE A 323 -28.25 6.30 25.85
N ASN A 324 -29.41 6.12 25.22
CA ASN A 324 -30.70 6.39 25.86
C ASN A 324 -31.01 5.44 27.03
N GLN A 325 -30.51 4.20 27.01
CA GLN A 325 -30.66 3.23 28.11
C GLN A 325 -29.70 3.49 29.28
N VAL A 326 -28.53 4.08 29.03
CA VAL A 326 -27.49 4.32 30.05
C VAL A 326 -27.73 5.63 30.85
N GLY A 327 -28.71 6.45 30.46
CA GLY A 327 -29.20 7.55 31.31
C GLY A 327 -28.13 8.60 31.66
N MET A 328 -27.24 8.92 30.74
CA MET A 328 -26.37 10.10 30.87
C MET A 328 -27.16 11.31 30.32
N PRO A 329 -27.44 12.34 31.14
CA PRO A 329 -28.23 13.51 30.74
C PRO A 329 -27.60 14.32 29.60
#